data_AF-A0A2H5RLG5-F1
#
_entry.id   AF-A0A2H5RLG5-F1
#
_cell.length_a   1.000
_cell.length_b   1.000
_cell.length_c   1.000
_cell.angle_alpha   90.00
_cell.angle_beta   90.00
_cell.angle_gamma   90.00
#
_symmetry.space_group_name_H-M   'P 1'
#
loop_
_entity.id
_entity.type
_entity.pdbx_description
1 polymer ?
#
loop_
_entity_poly.entity_id
_entity_poly.type
_entity_poly.pdbx_seq_one_letter_code
_entity_poly.pdbx_strand_id
1 'polypeptide(L)'
;MKIEIQGKSFSHLPHDKVLAISICNGLRPKSNYKIPQLILDIIKQCWDADPLKRPKANELYDSLSDLENNFNYFSEVEKQAEEADKINEKLTSTSLLYNGTTISYTTNPQAVYMSRLLDFKNLPEPKNAIDNKADIGEYSESIEAIDFTNLNLGTHLH
;
A
#
# COMPACT_ATOMS: atom_id res chain seq x y z
N MET A 1 -20.65 -7.98 -4.91
CA MET A 1 -19.24 -7.95 -5.36
C MET A 1 -18.36 -8.22 -4.15
N LYS A 2 -17.44 -9.20 -4.22
CA LYS A 2 -16.39 -9.35 -3.19
C LYS A 2 -15.19 -8.54 -3.66
N ILE A 3 -15.01 -7.34 -3.12
CA ILE A 3 -13.78 -6.57 -3.37
C ILE A 3 -12.75 -7.08 -2.35
N GLU A 4 -11.87 -7.98 -2.78
CA GLU A 4 -10.74 -8.45 -1.97
C GLU A 4 -9.51 -7.59 -2.28
N ILE A 5 -9.20 -6.63 -1.39
CA ILE A 5 -8.00 -5.80 -1.49
C ILE A 5 -6.83 -6.58 -0.86
N GLN A 6 -6.05 -7.30 -1.66
CA GLN A 6 -4.85 -8.04 -1.24
C GLN A 6 -3.57 -7.18 -1.09
N GLY A 7 -3.62 -6.04 -0.39
CA GLY A 7 -2.42 -5.23 -0.17
C GLY A 7 -1.38 -5.94 0.72
N LYS A 8 -0.10 -5.98 0.33
CA LYS A 8 0.96 -6.45 1.24
C LYS A 8 1.17 -5.42 2.36
N SER A 9 0.65 -5.73 3.55
CA SER A 9 1.00 -5.03 4.79
C SER A 9 2.50 -5.12 5.10
N PHE A 10 3.00 -4.24 5.98
CA PHE A 10 4.36 -4.33 6.52
C PHE A 10 4.55 -5.49 7.51
N SER A 11 3.57 -6.40 7.62
CA SER A 11 3.59 -7.58 8.51
C SER A 11 4.79 -8.49 8.35
N HIS A 12 5.41 -8.49 7.17
CA HIS A 12 6.59 -9.29 6.82
C HIS A 12 7.91 -8.62 7.21
N LEU A 13 7.89 -7.37 7.67
CA LEU A 13 9.05 -6.61 8.10
C LEU A 13 9.07 -6.45 9.63
N PRO A 14 10.24 -6.35 10.27
CA PRO A 14 10.33 -5.93 11.66
C PRO A 14 9.70 -4.54 11.84
N HIS A 15 8.95 -4.35 12.93
CA HIS A 15 8.40 -3.03 13.27
C HIS A 15 9.46 -2.20 14.00
N ASP A 16 10.56 -1.85 13.35
CA ASP A 16 11.70 -1.17 13.97
C ASP A 16 11.90 0.27 13.45
N LYS A 17 13.00 0.90 13.87
CA LYS A 17 13.35 2.26 13.45
C LYS A 17 13.63 2.34 11.94
N VAL A 18 14.15 1.28 11.33
CA VAL A 18 14.47 1.24 9.91
C VAL A 18 13.18 1.29 9.09
N LEU A 19 12.17 0.51 9.48
CA LEU A 19 10.85 0.58 8.87
C LEU A 19 10.23 1.97 9.04
N ALA A 20 10.30 2.57 10.24
CA ALA A 20 9.78 3.91 10.48
C ALA A 20 10.43 4.99 9.61
N ILE A 21 11.77 4.98 9.48
CA ILE A 21 12.50 5.88 8.58
C ILE A 21 12.06 5.68 7.13
N SER A 22 11.91 4.43 6.71
CA SER A 22 11.49 4.10 5.34
C SER A 22 10.09 4.63 5.03
N ILE A 23 9.15 4.51 5.97
CA ILE A 23 7.79 5.07 5.85
C ILE A 23 7.83 6.60 5.77
N CYS A 24 8.62 7.27 6.61
CA CYS A 24 8.82 8.71 6.54
C CYS A 24 9.40 9.13 5.18
N ASN A 25 10.28 8.32 4.59
CA ASN A 25 10.84 8.57 3.26
C ASN A 25 9.91 8.17 2.10
N GLY A 26 8.65 7.85 2.37
CA GLY A 26 7.64 7.58 1.33
C GLY A 26 7.44 6.11 0.99
N LEU A 27 8.00 5.16 1.74
CA LEU A 27 7.64 3.74 1.58
C LEU A 27 6.14 3.56 1.87
N ARG A 28 5.42 2.97 0.92
CA ARG A 28 4.02 2.59 1.05
C ARG A 28 3.82 1.15 0.55
N PRO A 29 2.85 0.41 1.13
CA PRO A 29 2.42 -0.88 0.61
C PRO A 29 2.19 -0.85 -0.90
N LYS A 30 2.74 -1.83 -1.61
CA LYS A 30 2.50 -2.05 -3.03
C LYS A 30 1.48 -3.18 -3.20
N SER A 31 0.58 -2.99 -4.15
CA SER A 31 -0.35 -4.02 -4.59
C SER A 31 0.28 -4.86 -5.69
N ASN A 32 0.05 -6.17 -5.66
CA ASN A 32 0.40 -7.10 -6.74
C ASN A 32 -0.73 -7.27 -7.77
N TYR A 33 -1.86 -6.59 -7.58
CA TYR A 33 -2.99 -6.54 -8.51
C TYR A 33 -3.36 -5.09 -8.79
N LYS A 34 -4.00 -4.87 -9.93
CA LYS A 34 -4.57 -3.58 -10.30
C LYS A 34 -5.75 -3.26 -9.37
N ILE A 35 -5.70 -2.07 -8.77
CA ILE A 35 -6.79 -1.51 -7.97
C ILE A 35 -7.46 -0.43 -8.83
N PRO A 36 -8.81 -0.35 -8.86
CA PRO A 36 -9.52 0.77 -9.47
C PRO A 36 -8.97 2.11 -8.97
N GLN A 37 -8.74 3.06 -9.87
CA GLN A 37 -8.03 4.31 -9.54
C GLN A 37 -8.72 5.08 -8.41
N LEU A 38 -10.05 5.11 -8.42
CA LEU A 38 -10.83 5.78 -7.39
C LEU A 38 -10.62 5.20 -5.98
N ILE A 39 -10.50 3.87 -5.86
CA ILE A 39 -10.18 3.20 -4.59
C ILE A 39 -8.72 3.47 -4.20
N LEU A 40 -7.81 3.44 -5.17
CA LEU A 40 -6.39 3.73 -4.94
C LEU A 40 -6.20 5.15 -4.40
N ASP A 41 -6.96 6.12 -4.89
CA ASP A 41 -6.91 7.52 -4.44
C ASP A 41 -7.40 7.68 -3.00
N ILE A 42 -8.43 6.92 -2.58
CA ILE A 42 -8.89 6.88 -1.19
C ILE A 42 -7.83 6.27 -0.27
N ILE A 43 -7.22 5.14 -0.68
CA ILE A 43 -6.12 4.52 0.06
C ILE A 43 -4.95 5.52 0.18
N LYS A 44 -4.66 6.26 -0.89
CA LYS A 44 -3.62 7.28 -0.91
C LYS A 44 -3.86 8.44 0.05
N GLN A 45 -5.09 8.90 0.17
CA GLN A 45 -5.45 9.94 1.14
C GLN A 45 -5.32 9.45 2.59
N CYS A 46 -5.70 8.19 2.88
CA CYS A 46 -5.61 7.63 4.23
C CYS A 46 -4.19 7.64 4.82
N TRP A 47 -3.16 7.54 3.98
CA TRP A 47 -1.75 7.49 4.41
C TRP A 47 -0.92 8.68 3.92
N ASP A 48 -1.58 9.82 3.64
CA ASP A 48 -0.89 11.05 3.23
C ASP A 48 0.11 11.48 4.33
N ALA A 49 1.28 11.95 3.90
CA ALA A 49 2.30 12.49 4.78
C ALA A 49 1.79 13.68 5.61
N ASP A 50 0.94 14.52 5.01
CA ASP A 50 0.25 15.62 5.69
C ASP A 50 -0.97 15.09 6.46
N PRO A 51 -0.97 15.13 7.80
CA PRO A 51 -2.10 14.65 8.60
C PRO A 51 -3.41 15.38 8.31
N LEU A 52 -3.35 16.63 7.84
CA LEU A 52 -4.55 17.44 7.53
C LEU A 52 -5.24 16.99 6.24
N LYS A 53 -4.53 16.26 5.37
CA LYS A 53 -5.09 15.69 4.13
C LYS A 53 -5.66 14.30 4.33
N ARG A 54 -5.49 13.71 5.51
CA ARG A 54 -6.08 12.40 5.82
C ARG A 54 -7.57 12.57 6.10
N PRO A 55 -8.43 11.71 5.54
CA PRO A 55 -9.85 11.75 5.83
C PRO A 55 -10.09 11.38 7.29
N LYS A 56 -11.09 12.00 7.89
CA LYS A 56 -11.64 11.51 9.16
C LYS A 56 -12.36 10.19 8.93
N ALA A 57 -12.55 9.42 10.00
CA ALA A 57 -13.23 8.12 9.92
C ALA A 57 -14.64 8.21 9.33
N ASN A 58 -15.40 9.27 9.64
CA ASN A 58 -16.73 9.49 9.07
C ASN A 58 -16.66 9.88 7.58
N GLU A 59 -15.74 10.76 7.19
CA GLU A 59 -15.54 11.15 5.78
C GLU A 59 -15.13 9.96 4.92
N LEU A 60 -14.27 9.08 5.45
CA LEU A 60 -13.89 7.83 4.80
C LEU A 60 -15.09 6.87 4.67
N TYR A 61 -15.89 6.74 5.73
CA TYR A 61 -17.10 5.92 5.71
C TYR A 61 -18.08 6.41 4.63
N ASP A 62 -18.36 7.71 4.61
CA ASP A 62 -19.26 8.32 3.64
C ASP A 62 -18.73 8.11 2.21
N SER A 63 -17.43 8.33 1.98
CA SER A 63 -16.80 8.10 0.67
C SER A 63 -16.93 6.65 0.19
N LEU A 64 -16.73 5.67 1.08
CA LEU A 64 -16.87 4.25 0.74
C LEU A 64 -18.33 3.85 0.53
N SER A 65 -19.25 4.39 1.33
CA SER A 65 -20.69 4.20 1.17
C SER A 65 -21.19 4.76 -0.16
N ASP A 66 -20.72 5.94 -0.56
CA ASP A 66 -21.08 6.56 -1.83
C ASP A 66 -20.58 5.73 -3.02
N LEU A 67 -19.38 5.14 -2.92
CA LEU A 67 -18.88 4.21 -3.94
C LEU A 67 -19.76 2.97 -4.09
N GLU A 68 -20.20 2.40 -2.97
CA GLU A 68 -21.04 1.21 -2.98
C GLU A 68 -22.44 1.52 -3.56
N ASN A 69 -23.07 2.59 -3.09
CA ASN A 69 -24.43 2.96 -3.50
C ASN A 69 -24.50 3.43 -4.95
N ASN A 70 -23.47 4.13 -5.42
CA ASN A 70 -23.46 4.67 -6.78
C ASN A 70 -22.75 3.77 -7.79
N PHE A 71 -22.35 2.56 -7.40
CA PHE A 71 -21.68 1.60 -8.28
C PHE A 71 -22.50 1.31 -9.55
N ASN A 72 -23.83 1.23 -9.43
CA ASN A 72 -24.73 1.00 -10.57
C ASN A 72 -25.10 2.27 -11.36
N TYR A 73 -24.74 3.46 -10.86
CA TYR A 73 -25.10 4.75 -11.48
C TYR A 73 -23.90 5.44 -12.16
N PHE A 74 -22.67 5.21 -11.67
CA PHE A 74 -21.46 5.78 -12.27
C PHE A 74 -20.78 4.78 -13.20
N SER A 75 -20.91 5.01 -14.51
CA SER A 75 -20.19 4.22 -15.53
C SER A 75 -18.66 4.20 -15.34
N GLU A 76 -18.09 5.19 -14.65
CA GLU A 76 -16.65 5.28 -14.45
C GLU A 76 -16.13 4.27 -13.42
N VAL A 77 -16.87 4.03 -12.33
CA VAL A 77 -16.46 3.06 -11.31
C VAL A 77 -16.51 1.65 -11.87
N GLU A 78 -17.58 1.34 -12.61
CA GLU A 78 -17.74 0.07 -13.32
C GLU A 78 -16.63 -0.15 -14.35
N LYS A 79 -16.32 0.86 -15.17
CA LYS A 79 -15.21 0.77 -16.15
C LYS A 79 -13.86 0.50 -15.49
N GLN A 80 -13.54 1.23 -14.41
CA GLN A 80 -12.28 1.02 -13.69
C GLN A 80 -12.21 -0.35 -13.02
N ALA A 81 -13.33 -0.86 -12.52
CA ALA A 81 -13.43 -2.21 -11.97
C ALA A 81 -13.23 -3.27 -13.08
N GLU A 82 -13.93 -3.15 -14.20
CA GLU A 82 -13.82 -4.09 -15.33
C GLU A 82 -12.41 -4.11 -15.93
N GLU A 83 -11.76 -2.94 -16.06
CA GLU A 83 -10.36 -2.84 -16.51
C GLU A 83 -9.41 -3.53 -15.52
N ALA A 84 -9.59 -3.28 -14.21
CA ALA A 84 -8.79 -3.91 -13.18
C ALA A 84 -8.94 -5.43 -13.19
N ASP A 85 -10.18 -5.93 -13.30
CA ASP A 85 -10.48 -7.36 -13.36
C ASP A 85 -9.82 -8.03 -14.55
N LYS A 86 -9.93 -7.45 -15.77
CA LYS A 86 -9.26 -7.97 -16.98
C LYS A 86 -7.74 -8.06 -16.81
N ILE A 87 -7.10 -7.06 -16.21
CA ILE A 87 -5.66 -7.08 -15.94
C ILE A 87 -5.31 -8.16 -14.91
N ASN A 88 -6.10 -8.26 -13.84
CA ASN A 88 -5.87 -9.20 -12.75
C ASN A 88 -6.08 -10.66 -13.16
N GLU A 89 -7.06 -10.95 -14.03
CA GLU A 89 -7.24 -12.28 -14.62
C GLU A 89 -6.00 -12.73 -15.40
N LYS A 90 -5.39 -11.83 -16.18
CA LYS A 90 -4.15 -12.10 -16.93
C LYS A 90 -2.97 -12.40 -16.00
N LEU A 91 -2.85 -11.68 -14.89
CA LEU A 91 -1.81 -11.91 -13.86
C LEU A 91 -2.00 -13.29 -13.21
N THR A 92 -3.23 -13.65 -12.88
CA THR A 92 -3.57 -14.93 -12.24
C THR A 92 -3.34 -16.13 -13.18
N SER A 93 -3.50 -15.93 -14.50
CA SER A 93 -3.26 -16.96 -15.52
C SER A 93 -1.77 -17.28 -15.75
N THR A 94 -0.87 -16.38 -15.34
CA THR A 94 0.59 -16.53 -15.51
C THR A 94 1.31 -16.97 -14.23
N SER A 95 0.69 -16.79 -13.07
CA SER A 95 1.16 -17.31 -11.76
C SER A 95 0.40 -18.58 -11.38
N LEU A 96 1.11 -19.66 -11.08
CA LEU A 96 0.56 -20.95 -10.64
C LEU A 96 -0.64 -20.81 -9.67
N LEU A 97 -1.79 -21.35 -10.11
CA LEU A 97 -2.97 -21.77 -9.34
C LEU A 97 -3.24 -21.00 -8.03
N TYR A 98 -3.86 -19.82 -8.13
CA TYR A 98 -4.52 -19.20 -6.97
C TYR A 98 -5.83 -19.96 -6.66
N ASN A 99 -5.78 -20.91 -5.73
CA ASN A 99 -6.94 -21.69 -5.27
C ASN A 99 -7.68 -21.01 -4.10
N GLY A 100 -8.01 -19.73 -4.26
CA GLY A 100 -9.16 -19.06 -3.63
C GLY A 100 -9.40 -19.12 -2.11
N THR A 101 -8.53 -19.70 -1.27
CA THR A 101 -8.89 -19.94 0.15
C THR A 101 -7.77 -19.82 1.17
N THR A 102 -6.54 -19.45 0.80
CA THR A 102 -5.50 -19.24 1.82
C THR A 102 -4.62 -18.04 1.51
N ILE A 103 -4.98 -16.89 2.10
CA ILE A 103 -4.05 -15.75 2.23
C ILE A 103 -2.98 -16.19 3.23
N SER A 104 -1.87 -16.74 2.75
CA SER A 104 -0.70 -16.97 3.60
C SER A 104 -0.01 -15.62 3.82
N TYR A 105 -0.26 -15.00 4.97
CA TYR A 105 0.50 -13.82 5.39
C TYR A 105 1.70 -14.30 6.20
N THR A 106 2.90 -14.10 5.67
CA THR A 106 4.12 -14.31 6.43
C THR A 106 4.24 -13.18 7.44
N THR A 107 4.21 -13.51 8.73
CA THR A 107 4.46 -12.56 9.80
C THR A 107 5.93 -12.61 10.19
N ASN A 108 6.54 -11.44 10.36
CA ASN A 108 7.83 -11.34 11.01
C ASN A 108 7.61 -11.46 12.54
N PRO A 109 8.36 -12.28 13.29
CA PRO A 109 8.25 -12.37 14.75
C PRO A 109 8.53 -11.04 15.47
N GLN A 110 9.24 -10.11 14.82
CA GLN A 110 9.54 -8.76 15.32
C GLN A 110 8.49 -7.72 14.88
N ALA A 111 7.45 -8.14 14.14
CA ALA A 111 6.29 -7.31 13.86
C ALA A 111 5.36 -7.31 15.09
N VAL A 112 5.05 -6.12 15.59
CA VAL A 112 4.16 -5.92 16.74
C VAL A 112 2.84 -5.33 16.28
N TYR A 113 1.75 -6.06 16.49
CA TYR A 113 0.38 -5.69 16.06
C TYR A 113 -0.47 -5.13 17.21
N MET A 114 0.04 -5.19 18.43
CA MET A 114 -0.57 -4.55 19.59
C MET A 114 -0.07 -3.11 19.71
N SER A 115 -0.92 -2.24 20.25
CA SER A 115 -0.55 -0.85 20.53
C SER A 115 0.69 -0.76 21.41
N ARG A 116 1.67 0.04 21.00
CA ARG A 116 2.83 0.40 21.79
C ARG A 116 3.34 1.78 21.39
N LEU A 117 4.04 2.44 22.29
CA LEU A 117 4.70 3.70 21.99
C LEU A 117 5.90 3.45 21.06
N LEU A 118 5.96 4.19 19.95
CA LEU A 118 7.13 4.26 19.06
C LEU A 118 7.85 5.58 19.33
N ASP A 119 8.90 5.56 20.15
CA ASP A 119 9.68 6.76 20.48
C ASP A 119 11.02 6.79 19.73
N PHE A 120 10.95 6.73 18.40
CA PHE A 120 12.15 6.86 17.56
C PHE A 120 12.56 8.33 17.45
N LYS A 121 13.76 8.66 17.95
CA LYS A 121 14.34 10.00 17.78
C LYS A 121 14.93 10.18 16.38
N ASN A 122 14.93 11.43 15.90
CA ASN A 122 15.53 11.87 14.64
C ASN A 122 14.95 11.18 13.40
N LEU A 123 13.61 11.02 13.35
CA LEU A 123 12.94 10.59 12.12
C LEU A 123 12.96 11.73 11.08
N PRO A 124 13.11 11.43 9.79
CA PRO A 124 12.99 12.43 8.75
C PRO A 124 11.55 12.92 8.64
N GLU A 125 11.38 14.11 8.04
CA GLU A 125 10.07 14.64 7.73
C GLU A 125 9.31 13.69 6.78
N PRO A 126 8.07 13.29 7.12
CA PRO A 126 7.28 12.40 6.27
C PRO A 126 7.04 12.96 4.87
N LYS A 127 7.17 12.10 3.86
CA LYS A 127 6.92 12.43 2.46
C LYS A 127 5.97 11.39 1.83
N ASN A 128 5.23 11.83 0.83
CA ASN A 128 4.42 10.93 0.00
C ASN A 128 5.32 10.14 -0.96
N ALA A 129 4.87 8.96 -1.38
CA ALA A 129 5.55 8.19 -2.42
C ALA A 129 5.59 9.00 -3.73
N ILE A 130 6.71 8.95 -4.45
CA ILE A 130 6.80 9.55 -5.78
C ILE A 130 6.10 8.60 -6.75
N ASP A 131 4.95 9.03 -7.27
CA ASP A 131 4.28 8.34 -8.35
C ASP A 131 5.07 8.59 -9.65
N ASN A 132 5.94 7.66 -10.05
CA ASN A 132 6.53 7.65 -11.39
C ASN A 132 5.42 7.35 -12.41
N LYS A 133 4.63 8.37 -12.75
CA LYS A 133 3.50 8.31 -13.68
C LYS A 133 3.93 8.59 -15.12
N ALA A 134 5.16 8.21 -15.49
CA ALA A 134 5.62 8.23 -16.87
C ALA A 134 5.55 6.79 -17.40
N ASP A 135 4.68 6.59 -18.39
CA ASP A 135 4.52 5.41 -19.25
C ASP A 135 4.58 4.02 -18.58
N ILE A 136 3.42 3.37 -18.49
CA ILE A 136 3.37 1.89 -18.54
C ILE A 136 3.57 1.50 -20.02
N GLY A 137 4.77 1.77 -20.50
CA GLY A 137 5.31 1.35 -21.77
C GLY A 137 6.68 0.77 -21.47
N GLU A 138 6.70 -0.54 -21.23
CA GLU A 138 7.92 -1.35 -21.23
C GLU A 138 8.96 -1.03 -20.13
N TYR A 139 8.80 -1.64 -18.95
CA TYR A 139 9.98 -2.00 -18.15
C TYR A 139 9.72 -3.27 -17.33
N SER A 140 10.10 -4.41 -17.92
CA SER A 140 10.41 -5.61 -17.16
C SER A 140 11.77 -5.45 -16.46
N GLU A 141 11.85 -5.98 -15.25
CA GLU A 141 13.10 -6.35 -14.56
C GLU A 141 14.03 -5.20 -14.11
N SER A 142 13.71 -4.60 -12.97
CA SER A 142 14.66 -4.45 -11.85
C SER A 142 14.00 -3.65 -10.72
N ILE A 143 13.35 -4.35 -9.78
CA ILE A 143 13.23 -3.79 -8.43
C ILE A 143 14.63 -3.98 -7.83
N GLU A 144 15.47 -2.96 -7.89
CA GLU A 144 16.65 -2.94 -7.05
C GLU A 144 16.18 -3.13 -5.61
N ALA A 145 16.57 -4.26 -5.01
CA ALA A 145 16.42 -4.45 -3.58
C ALA A 145 17.18 -3.29 -2.91
N ILE A 146 16.46 -2.47 -2.16
CA ILE A 146 17.09 -1.44 -1.34
C ILE A 146 17.95 -2.19 -0.32
N ASP A 147 19.27 -2.08 -0.47
CA ASP A 147 20.24 -2.68 0.43
C ASP A 147 20.35 -1.82 1.70
N PHE A 148 19.68 -2.29 2.75
CA PHE A 148 19.64 -1.62 4.05
C PHE A 148 20.96 -1.72 4.83
N THR A 149 21.96 -2.46 4.35
CA THR A 149 23.26 -2.56 5.02
C THR A 149 24.09 -1.27 4.91
N ASN A 150 23.75 -0.37 3.98
CA ASN A 150 24.47 0.87 3.73
C ASN A 150 23.88 2.11 4.42
N LEU A 151 22.82 1.95 5.22
CA LEU A 151 22.37 3.04 6.10
C LEU A 151 23.39 3.15 7.24
N ASN A 152 24.37 4.04 7.07
CA ASN A 152 25.33 4.40 8.11
C ASN A 152 24.58 5.07 9.27
N LEU A 153 23.98 4.24 10.12
CA LEU A 153 23.40 4.62 11.40
C LEU A 153 24.57 4.99 12.29
N GLY A 154 24.96 6.28 12.25
CA GLY A 154 25.93 6.85 13.17
C GLY A 154 25.53 6.48 14.59
N THR A 155 26.25 5.52 15.16
CA THR A 155 26.15 5.12 16.55
C THR A 155 26.77 6.21 17.40
N HIS A 156 26.00 7.25 17.73
CA HIS A 156 26.29 8.05 18.90
C HIS A 156 25.43 7.54 20.06
N LEU A 157 25.95 6.50 20.71
CA LEU A 157 25.66 6.21 22.11
C LEU A 157 26.42 7.26 22.92
N HIS A 158 25.69 8.16 23.59
CA HIS A 158 26.15 8.73 24.85
C HIS A 158 24.96 9.07 25.76
#